data_AF-A0A661ZVD5-F1
#
_entry.id   AF-A0A661ZVD5-F1
#
_cell.length_a   1.000
_cell.length_b   1.000
_cell.length_c   1.000
_cell.angle_alpha   90.00
_cell.angle_beta   90.00
_cell.angle_gamma   90.00
#
_symmetry.space_group_name_H-M   'P 1'
#
loop_
_entity.id
_entity.type
_entity.pdbx_description
1 polymer ?
#
loop_
_entity_poly.entity_id
_entity_poly.type
_entity_poly.pdbx_seq_one_letter_code
_entity_poly.pdbx_strand_id
1 'polypeptide(L)'
;MLSIKEFAKYQNLIEKYYQNEQKNNFTNCKQIQEKLITTYPNYNVGYVLKLRNYIKTNEIGKLEEIFTSLVEKQILNLSLLCPFEILNKENPYYSVDIEKLFLDFLRKREKYLLSIMDNSNDYLRILKELFYIYDETRNGTKLELIVRKLIEYDYSFVDIERKYRANSNKSHRKKTNIFFQEYWDSKQLWKNTDEEKMATFAKVYSEIKNNSASLKISKIKNWESFAFSYIPKLLKAKNKIEYYEKLVEIVHKIGDDHNHLYFPSDISKQFTNPEVDIVFIQNKYYVKSDYIIGGKTVINAGDEVISINGIETFEFIKKNQNKYPFVKHYHFEPKFTAMYRLSDDLLTMKKENPISVKFQKADGSDFIYSFSKDEKNENEKEIAISKYITVRMLENNILYINIHTFMGTDIYKLFKEKLSKFNLSDISGIIFDVRENAGGLSKYGDSIFSHFIRDEVKNYFMDYNKVHIPHHKIEGFEDIKVYDSDIIQPSSEFTLDCTIVVLTSPYSGSSTEDFVFLFKFYKRGKVIGLPTAGSSGNGIDFLLQGGGDLRVNIDVSLYFSSKGIQPDIYIDYSIKDLLKGNDPQLGKALSYFNGRNCDKS
;
A
#
# COMPACT_ATOMS: atom_id res chain seq x y z
N MET A 1 -36.07 -3.08 -12.20
CA MET A 1 -34.94 -2.15 -12.01
C MET A 1 -35.48 -0.72 -12.02
N LEU A 2 -34.81 0.22 -11.34
CA LEU A 2 -35.14 1.65 -11.44
C LEU A 2 -34.84 2.18 -12.85
N SER A 3 -35.62 3.16 -13.31
CA SER A 3 -35.20 3.98 -14.46
C SER A 3 -33.99 4.84 -14.07
N ILE A 4 -33.22 5.34 -15.04
CA ILE A 4 -32.06 6.22 -14.77
C ILE A 4 -32.48 7.43 -13.91
N LYS A 5 -33.63 8.04 -14.23
CA LYS A 5 -34.18 9.17 -13.47
C LYS A 5 -34.51 8.80 -12.02
N GLU A 6 -35.09 7.61 -11.81
CA GLU A 6 -35.38 7.13 -10.46
C GLU A 6 -34.13 6.72 -9.69
N PHE A 7 -33.13 6.13 -10.35
CA PHE A 7 -31.86 5.82 -9.74
C PHE A 7 -31.11 7.09 -9.30
N ALA A 8 -31.10 8.15 -10.11
CA ALA A 8 -30.48 9.42 -9.73
C ALA A 8 -31.17 10.06 -8.51
N LYS A 9 -32.50 10.01 -8.43
CA LYS A 9 -33.25 10.47 -7.25
C LYS A 9 -32.93 9.62 -6.01
N TYR A 10 -32.83 8.31 -6.18
CA TYR A 10 -32.45 7.37 -5.14
C TYR A 10 -31.05 7.68 -4.58
N GLN A 11 -30.05 7.86 -5.44
CA GLN A 11 -28.69 8.24 -5.05
C GLN A 11 -28.64 9.59 -4.34
N ASN A 12 -29.35 10.60 -4.86
CA ASN A 12 -29.40 11.93 -4.25
C ASN A 12 -29.97 11.90 -2.80
N LEU A 13 -30.95 11.04 -2.53
CA LEU A 13 -31.47 10.84 -1.18
C LEU A 13 -30.40 10.23 -0.26
N ILE A 14 -29.62 9.27 -0.75
CA ILE A 14 -28.53 8.64 0.01
C ILE A 14 -27.44 9.66 0.33
N GLU A 15 -26.99 10.44 -0.65
CA GLU A 15 -25.99 11.51 -0.44
C GLU A 15 -26.49 12.53 0.59
N LYS A 16 -27.74 12.99 0.47
CA LYS A 16 -28.36 13.89 1.45
C LYS A 16 -28.41 13.29 2.84
N TYR A 17 -28.68 11.99 2.97
CA TYR A 17 -28.64 11.32 4.27
C TYR A 17 -27.27 11.47 4.92
N TYR A 18 -26.19 11.15 4.20
CA TYR A 18 -24.82 11.21 4.75
C TYR A 18 -24.36 12.64 5.01
N GLN A 19 -24.72 13.60 4.17
CA GLN A 19 -24.45 15.02 4.43
C GLN A 19 -25.14 15.52 5.72
N ASN A 20 -26.35 15.05 6.02
CA ASN A 20 -27.04 15.40 7.27
C ASN A 20 -26.43 14.65 8.46
N GLU A 21 -25.98 13.40 8.27
CA GLU A 21 -25.29 12.63 9.31
C GLU A 21 -23.98 13.30 9.73
N GLN A 22 -23.16 13.76 8.78
CA GLN A 22 -21.94 14.51 9.04
C GLN A 22 -22.21 15.82 9.82
N LYS A 23 -23.38 16.43 9.62
CA LYS A 23 -23.82 17.64 10.32
C LYS A 23 -24.56 17.35 11.63
N ASN A 24 -24.61 16.10 12.08
CA ASN A 24 -25.38 15.65 13.26
C ASN A 24 -26.90 15.99 13.20
N ASN A 25 -27.48 16.14 12.00
CA ASN A 25 -28.89 16.45 11.81
C ASN A 25 -29.74 15.16 11.71
N PHE A 26 -29.89 14.47 12.84
CA PHE A 26 -30.54 13.16 12.91
C PHE A 26 -32.04 13.18 12.56
N THR A 27 -32.73 14.31 12.76
CA THR A 27 -34.13 14.49 12.38
C THR A 27 -34.30 14.36 10.86
N ASN A 28 -33.46 15.05 10.09
CA ASN A 28 -33.47 14.96 8.64
C ASN A 28 -33.03 13.57 8.16
N CYS A 29 -32.05 12.95 8.81
CA CYS A 29 -31.66 11.56 8.52
C CYS A 29 -32.86 10.61 8.63
N LYS A 30 -33.68 10.72 9.69
CA LYS A 30 -34.88 9.91 9.88
C LYS A 30 -35.94 10.17 8.81
N GLN A 31 -36.16 11.43 8.42
CA GLN A 31 -37.09 11.78 7.35
C GLN A 31 -36.67 11.21 5.99
N ILE A 32 -35.37 11.31 5.66
CA ILE A 32 -34.81 10.79 4.40
C ILE A 32 -34.90 9.25 4.38
N GLN A 33 -34.60 8.60 5.50
CA GLN A 33 -34.75 7.16 5.68
C GLN A 33 -36.19 6.68 5.42
N GLU A 34 -37.19 7.29 6.04
CA GLU A 34 -38.60 6.93 5.83
C GLU A 34 -39.03 7.21 4.38
N LYS A 35 -38.53 8.30 3.77
CA LYS A 35 -38.73 8.59 2.35
C LYS A 35 -38.12 7.51 1.45
N LEU A 36 -36.92 7.01 1.75
CA LEU A 36 -36.32 5.90 1.01
C LEU A 36 -37.17 4.62 1.11
N ILE A 37 -37.66 4.28 2.31
CA ILE A 37 -38.50 3.09 2.52
C ILE A 37 -39.82 3.20 1.75
N THR A 38 -40.51 4.33 1.84
CA THR A 38 -41.82 4.55 1.20
C THR A 38 -41.72 4.70 -0.31
N THR A 39 -40.71 5.40 -0.83
CA THR A 39 -40.56 5.63 -2.27
C THR A 39 -39.95 4.42 -2.98
N TYR A 40 -39.07 3.69 -2.31
CA TYR A 40 -38.28 2.60 -2.88
C TYR A 40 -38.37 1.32 -2.04
N PRO A 41 -39.59 0.80 -1.77
CA PRO A 41 -39.82 -0.26 -0.79
C PRO A 41 -39.19 -1.60 -1.16
N ASN A 42 -38.86 -1.81 -2.43
CA ASN A 42 -38.21 -3.04 -2.89
C ASN A 42 -36.69 -3.04 -2.67
N TYR A 43 -36.11 -1.93 -2.18
CA TYR A 43 -34.67 -1.76 -2.05
C TYR A 43 -34.23 -1.69 -0.59
N ASN A 44 -33.04 -2.20 -0.30
CA ASN A 44 -32.59 -2.44 1.07
C ASN A 44 -32.13 -1.18 1.82
N VAL A 45 -31.59 -0.16 1.15
CA VAL A 45 -30.84 0.94 1.82
C VAL A 45 -31.65 1.65 2.89
N GLY A 46 -32.91 1.99 2.63
CA GLY A 46 -33.77 2.63 3.63
C GLY A 46 -33.92 1.78 4.91
N TYR A 47 -34.11 0.47 4.74
CA TYR A 47 -34.20 -0.49 5.86
C TYR A 47 -32.87 -0.68 6.58
N VAL A 48 -31.74 -0.70 5.85
CA VAL A 48 -30.38 -0.77 6.45
C VAL A 48 -30.08 0.46 7.29
N LEU A 49 -30.41 1.66 6.80
CA LEU A 49 -30.29 2.88 7.59
C LEU A 49 -31.18 2.81 8.84
N LYS A 50 -32.40 2.24 8.70
CA LYS A 50 -33.35 2.10 9.82
C LYS A 50 -32.80 1.14 10.87
N LEU A 51 -32.22 0.03 10.43
CA LEU A 51 -31.52 -0.93 11.28
C LEU A 51 -30.40 -0.24 12.08
N ARG A 52 -29.53 0.55 11.44
CA ARG A 52 -28.43 1.28 12.08
C ARG A 52 -28.89 2.23 13.20
N ASN A 53 -30.06 2.84 13.05
CA ASN A 53 -30.66 3.70 14.08
C ASN A 53 -31.21 2.90 15.27
N TYR A 54 -31.93 1.81 15.01
CA TYR A 54 -32.62 1.06 16.07
C TYR A 54 -31.69 0.14 16.88
N ILE A 55 -30.55 -0.26 16.34
CA ILE A 55 -29.59 -1.08 17.09
C ILE A 55 -29.08 -0.36 18.34
N LYS A 56 -28.89 0.96 18.26
CA LYS A 56 -28.49 1.78 19.42
C LYS A 56 -29.55 1.83 20.52
N THR A 57 -30.81 1.47 20.21
CA THR A 57 -31.95 1.52 21.12
C THR A 57 -32.28 0.17 21.77
N ASN A 58 -31.71 -0.92 21.26
CA ASN A 58 -31.97 -2.31 21.71
C ASN A 58 -33.46 -2.72 21.69
N GLU A 59 -34.28 -2.09 20.84
CA GLU A 59 -35.71 -2.41 20.69
C GLU A 59 -35.92 -3.66 19.82
N ILE A 60 -35.79 -4.84 20.42
CA ILE A 60 -35.79 -6.17 19.76
C ILE A 60 -36.96 -6.37 18.78
N GLY A 61 -38.19 -6.02 19.16
CA GLY A 61 -39.36 -6.20 18.28
C GLY A 61 -39.29 -5.39 16.99
N LYS A 62 -38.74 -4.16 17.04
CA LYS A 62 -38.54 -3.34 15.84
C LYS A 62 -37.41 -3.89 14.98
N LEU A 63 -36.36 -4.44 15.59
CA LEU A 63 -35.28 -5.09 14.86
C LEU A 63 -35.78 -6.32 14.09
N GLU A 64 -36.64 -7.14 14.71
CA GLU A 64 -37.27 -8.29 14.06
C GLU A 64 -38.11 -7.89 12.84
N GLU A 65 -38.90 -6.83 12.93
CA GLU A 65 -39.69 -6.30 11.81
C GLU A 65 -38.80 -5.84 10.65
N ILE A 66 -37.72 -5.11 10.96
CA ILE A 66 -36.77 -4.62 9.96
C ILE A 66 -36.06 -5.81 9.28
N PHE A 67 -35.60 -6.79 10.05
CA PHE A 67 -34.96 -7.98 9.52
C PHE A 67 -35.88 -8.81 8.63
N THR A 68 -37.13 -9.02 9.06
CA THR A 68 -38.14 -9.71 8.24
C THR A 68 -38.36 -8.97 6.92
N SER A 69 -38.44 -7.64 6.98
CA SER A 69 -38.58 -6.82 5.77
C SER A 69 -37.38 -6.94 4.84
N LEU A 70 -36.16 -7.02 5.37
CA LEU A 70 -34.92 -7.07 4.57
C LEU A 70 -34.77 -8.35 3.72
N VAL A 71 -35.43 -9.46 4.08
CA VAL A 71 -35.23 -10.78 3.46
C VAL A 71 -35.37 -10.75 1.94
N GLU A 72 -36.36 -10.02 1.41
CA GLU A 72 -36.70 -10.04 -0.02
C GLU A 72 -36.25 -8.77 -0.76
N LYS A 73 -35.48 -7.89 -0.11
CA LYS A 73 -35.10 -6.59 -0.71
C LYS A 73 -33.95 -6.73 -1.70
N GLN A 74 -34.04 -5.98 -2.78
CA GLN A 74 -33.00 -5.84 -3.78
C GLN A 74 -31.89 -4.91 -3.28
N ILE A 75 -30.67 -5.20 -3.74
CA ILE A 75 -29.47 -4.46 -3.37
C ILE A 75 -28.99 -3.71 -4.60
N LEU A 76 -29.05 -2.38 -4.55
CA LEU A 76 -28.58 -1.52 -5.65
C LEU A 76 -27.11 -1.10 -5.52
N ASN A 77 -26.49 -1.33 -4.36
CA ASN A 77 -25.10 -0.96 -4.09
C ASN A 77 -24.40 -2.07 -3.29
N LEU A 78 -23.09 -2.28 -3.49
CA LEU A 78 -22.29 -3.35 -2.90
C LEU A 78 -22.24 -3.36 -1.35
N SER A 79 -22.86 -2.40 -0.66
CA SER A 79 -22.83 -2.27 0.79
C SER A 79 -23.90 -3.13 1.49
N LEU A 80 -23.62 -4.42 1.65
CA LEU A 80 -24.19 -5.21 2.75
C LEU A 80 -23.21 -5.36 3.92
N LEU A 81 -22.19 -4.50 4.02
CA LEU A 81 -21.23 -4.58 5.14
C LEU A 81 -21.83 -4.15 6.48
N CYS A 82 -22.90 -3.33 6.47
CA CYS A 82 -23.44 -2.72 7.68
C CYS A 82 -24.10 -3.70 8.68
N PRO A 83 -24.82 -4.78 8.28
CA PRO A 83 -25.39 -5.73 9.24
C PRO A 83 -24.34 -6.56 10.01
N PHE A 84 -23.14 -6.71 9.46
CA PHE A 84 -22.11 -7.59 10.03
C PHE A 84 -21.32 -6.94 11.18
N GLU A 85 -21.14 -5.62 11.18
CA GLU A 85 -20.43 -4.88 12.24
C GLU A 85 -21.13 -4.94 13.62
N ILE A 86 -22.42 -5.26 13.61
CA ILE A 86 -23.29 -5.31 14.80
C ILE A 86 -23.07 -6.59 15.61
N LEU A 87 -22.55 -7.63 14.97
CA LEU A 87 -22.18 -8.89 15.61
C LEU A 87 -20.80 -8.85 16.29
N ASN A 88 -20.05 -7.75 16.15
CA ASN A 88 -18.80 -7.63 16.88
C ASN A 88 -19.12 -7.64 18.38
N LYS A 89 -18.61 -8.63 19.13
CA LYS A 89 -18.81 -8.73 20.58
C LYS A 89 -18.21 -7.55 21.35
N GLU A 90 -17.28 -6.82 20.74
CA GLU A 90 -16.70 -5.58 21.26
C GLU A 90 -17.60 -4.36 20.98
N ASN A 91 -18.65 -4.51 20.17
CA ASN A 91 -19.62 -3.45 19.93
C ASN A 91 -20.46 -3.22 21.20
N PRO A 92 -20.54 -1.99 21.72
CA PRO A 92 -21.30 -1.69 22.94
C PRO A 92 -22.81 -1.99 22.83
N TYR A 93 -23.33 -2.18 21.62
CA TYR A 93 -24.73 -2.49 21.35
C TYR A 93 -25.01 -3.96 21.04
N TYR A 94 -24.01 -4.84 21.19
CA TYR A 94 -24.19 -6.28 20.99
C TYR A 94 -25.10 -6.91 22.07
N SER A 95 -26.00 -7.80 21.66
CA SER A 95 -26.77 -8.67 22.56
C SER A 95 -27.03 -10.03 21.92
N VAL A 96 -27.22 -11.05 22.77
CA VAL A 96 -27.52 -12.43 22.32
C VAL A 96 -28.83 -12.49 21.53
N ASP A 97 -29.81 -11.67 21.89
CA ASP A 97 -31.10 -11.61 21.20
C ASP A 97 -30.96 -11.00 19.80
N ILE A 98 -30.16 -9.94 19.65
CA ILE A 98 -29.84 -9.35 18.35
C ILE A 98 -29.09 -10.36 17.47
N GLU A 99 -28.11 -11.08 18.03
CA GLU A 99 -27.39 -12.13 17.30
C GLU A 99 -28.37 -13.21 16.80
N LYS A 100 -29.30 -13.66 17.64
CA LYS A 100 -30.30 -14.67 17.25
C LYS A 100 -31.21 -14.19 16.13
N LEU A 101 -31.73 -12.96 16.23
CA LEU A 101 -32.55 -12.35 15.17
C LEU A 101 -31.80 -12.24 13.86
N PHE A 102 -30.54 -11.79 13.92
CA PHE A 102 -29.71 -11.65 12.74
C PHE A 102 -29.42 -13.01 12.08
N LEU A 103 -29.09 -14.04 12.85
CA LEU A 103 -28.88 -15.40 12.33
C LEU A 103 -30.15 -15.97 11.68
N ASP A 104 -31.34 -15.68 12.22
CA ASP A 104 -32.62 -16.07 11.60
C ASP A 104 -32.84 -15.33 10.27
N PHE A 105 -32.58 -14.02 10.25
CA PHE A 105 -32.59 -13.23 9.02
C PHE A 105 -31.68 -13.83 7.95
N LEU A 106 -30.42 -14.16 8.27
CA LEU A 106 -29.48 -14.73 7.31
C LEU A 106 -29.99 -16.04 6.70
N ARG A 107 -30.63 -16.90 7.50
CA ARG A 107 -31.22 -18.17 7.01
C ARG A 107 -32.40 -17.93 6.08
N LYS A 108 -33.27 -16.96 6.39
CA LYS A 108 -34.39 -16.58 5.50
C LYS A 108 -33.87 -15.95 4.21
N ARG A 109 -32.86 -15.07 4.33
CA ARG A 109 -32.21 -14.43 3.19
C ARG A 109 -31.51 -15.43 2.28
N GLU A 110 -30.83 -16.42 2.83
CA GLU A 110 -30.24 -17.53 2.07
C GLU A 110 -31.28 -18.20 1.17
N LYS A 111 -32.43 -18.60 1.73
CA LYS A 111 -33.50 -19.27 0.98
C LYS A 111 -34.02 -18.39 -0.15
N TYR A 112 -34.23 -17.10 0.12
CA TYR A 112 -34.65 -16.14 -0.89
C TYR A 112 -33.61 -15.98 -2.01
N LEU A 113 -32.32 -15.83 -1.66
CA LEU A 113 -31.26 -15.69 -2.64
C LEU A 113 -31.14 -16.92 -3.55
N LEU A 114 -31.25 -18.12 -2.98
CA LEU A 114 -31.22 -19.36 -3.74
C LEU A 114 -32.45 -19.50 -4.66
N SER A 115 -33.64 -19.03 -4.25
CA SER A 115 -34.84 -19.13 -5.08
C SER A 115 -34.83 -18.22 -6.31
N ILE A 116 -34.07 -17.12 -6.25
CA ILE A 116 -33.93 -16.18 -7.38
C ILE A 116 -32.65 -16.39 -8.20
N MET A 117 -31.73 -17.24 -7.74
CA MET A 117 -30.37 -17.34 -8.28
C MET A 117 -30.31 -17.67 -9.78
N ASP A 118 -31.06 -18.69 -10.21
CA ASP A 118 -30.99 -19.19 -11.60
C ASP A 118 -31.64 -18.24 -12.62
N ASN A 119 -32.52 -17.33 -12.16
CA ASN A 119 -33.24 -16.37 -13.00
C ASN A 119 -32.69 -14.95 -12.87
N SER A 120 -31.56 -14.77 -12.20
CA SER A 120 -31.01 -13.45 -11.90
C SER A 120 -29.86 -13.08 -12.83
N ASN A 121 -29.96 -11.88 -13.43
CA ASN A 121 -28.82 -11.23 -14.08
C ASN A 121 -27.71 -10.80 -13.08
N ASP A 122 -27.93 -10.98 -11.78
CA ASP A 122 -27.01 -10.62 -10.68
C ASP A 122 -26.33 -11.85 -10.04
N TYR A 123 -26.19 -12.97 -10.75
CA TYR A 123 -25.66 -14.23 -10.19
C TYR A 123 -24.38 -14.05 -9.34
N LEU A 124 -23.41 -13.24 -9.82
CA LEU A 124 -22.17 -12.98 -9.09
C LEU A 124 -22.40 -12.22 -7.78
N ARG A 125 -23.33 -11.25 -7.75
CA ARG A 125 -23.72 -10.53 -6.52
C ARG A 125 -24.33 -11.49 -5.50
N ILE A 126 -25.18 -12.41 -5.97
CA ILE A 126 -25.81 -13.42 -5.12
C ILE A 126 -24.75 -14.35 -4.50
N LEU A 127 -23.78 -14.82 -5.29
CA LEU A 127 -22.66 -15.62 -4.77
C LEU A 127 -21.88 -14.88 -3.68
N LYS A 128 -21.58 -13.58 -3.88
CA LYS A 128 -20.90 -12.77 -2.85
C LYS A 128 -21.70 -12.67 -1.57
N GLU A 129 -23.01 -12.47 -1.67
CA GLU A 129 -23.88 -12.36 -0.49
C GLU A 129 -23.96 -13.71 0.26
N LEU A 130 -24.09 -14.82 -0.48
CA LEU A 130 -24.05 -16.17 0.09
C LEU A 130 -22.71 -16.50 0.76
N PHE A 131 -21.58 -15.99 0.24
CA PHE A 131 -20.29 -16.13 0.90
C PHE A 131 -20.33 -15.58 2.33
N TYR A 132 -20.81 -14.34 2.52
CA TYR A 132 -20.89 -13.74 3.85
C TYR A 132 -21.90 -14.46 4.74
N ILE A 133 -23.06 -14.85 4.19
CA ILE A 133 -24.06 -15.63 4.94
C ILE A 133 -23.45 -16.94 5.46
N TYR A 134 -22.74 -17.69 4.63
CA TYR A 134 -22.17 -18.98 5.03
C TYR A 134 -21.00 -18.85 5.99
N ASP A 135 -20.23 -17.77 5.89
CA ASP A 135 -19.17 -17.51 6.84
C ASP A 135 -19.72 -17.15 8.23
N GLU A 136 -20.71 -16.26 8.31
CA GLU A 136 -21.34 -15.86 9.58
C GLU A 136 -22.17 -16.99 10.22
N THR A 137 -22.91 -17.74 9.40
CA THR A 137 -23.65 -18.92 9.87
C THR A 137 -22.76 -20.14 10.13
N ARG A 138 -21.44 -20.00 9.93
CA ARG A 138 -20.41 -21.03 10.14
C ARG A 138 -20.66 -22.32 9.34
N ASN A 139 -21.25 -22.21 8.15
CA ASN A 139 -21.51 -23.35 7.27
C ASN A 139 -20.32 -23.62 6.33
N GLY A 140 -19.30 -24.32 6.84
CA GLY A 140 -18.05 -24.56 6.13
C GLY A 140 -18.17 -25.26 4.78
N THR A 141 -19.09 -26.22 4.64
CA THR A 141 -19.29 -26.95 3.37
C THR A 141 -19.90 -26.05 2.30
N LYS A 142 -20.92 -25.25 2.65
CA LYS A 142 -21.52 -24.31 1.69
C LYS A 142 -20.58 -23.15 1.37
N LEU A 143 -19.80 -22.70 2.36
CA LEU A 143 -18.78 -21.67 2.18
C LEU A 143 -17.73 -22.10 1.14
N GLU A 144 -17.17 -23.31 1.26
CA GLU A 144 -16.24 -23.88 0.28
C GLU A 144 -16.83 -23.89 -1.14
N LEU A 145 -18.07 -24.37 -1.29
CA LEU A 145 -18.75 -24.44 -2.59
C LEU A 145 -18.89 -23.06 -3.26
N ILE A 146 -19.29 -22.03 -2.50
CA ILE A 146 -19.41 -20.67 -3.02
C ILE A 146 -18.05 -20.08 -3.38
N VAL A 147 -17.03 -20.33 -2.56
CA VAL A 147 -15.67 -19.85 -2.84
C VAL A 147 -15.13 -20.45 -4.14
N ARG A 148 -15.32 -21.76 -4.36
CA ARG A 148 -14.94 -22.43 -5.63
C ARG A 148 -15.60 -21.74 -6.84
N LYS A 149 -16.92 -21.52 -6.76
CA LYS A 149 -17.66 -20.79 -7.81
C LYS A 149 -17.11 -19.38 -8.00
N LEU A 150 -16.94 -18.59 -6.94
CA LEU A 150 -16.43 -17.22 -7.05
C LEU A 150 -15.06 -17.16 -7.75
N ILE A 151 -14.16 -18.10 -7.45
CA ILE A 151 -12.86 -18.19 -8.14
C ILE A 151 -13.01 -18.54 -9.62
N GLU A 152 -13.94 -19.43 -10.00
CA GLU A 152 -14.22 -19.76 -11.41
C GLU A 152 -14.73 -18.54 -12.19
N TYR A 153 -15.45 -17.64 -11.55
CA TYR A 153 -15.92 -16.37 -12.14
C TYR A 153 -14.89 -15.23 -12.07
N ASP A 154 -13.61 -15.55 -11.78
CA ASP A 154 -12.51 -14.59 -11.63
C ASP A 154 -12.84 -13.44 -10.64
N TYR A 155 -13.65 -13.75 -9.61
CA TYR A 155 -13.97 -12.77 -8.59
C TYR A 155 -12.75 -12.53 -7.71
N SER A 156 -12.31 -11.26 -7.64
CA SER A 156 -11.21 -10.71 -6.84
C SER A 156 -10.64 -11.71 -5.83
N PHE A 157 -9.73 -12.57 -6.29
CA PHE A 157 -9.08 -13.59 -5.47
C PHE A 157 -8.47 -12.96 -4.22
N VAL A 158 -7.93 -11.75 -4.34
CA VAL A 158 -7.36 -10.96 -3.23
C VAL A 158 -8.38 -10.59 -2.17
N ASP A 159 -9.60 -10.19 -2.52
CA ASP A 159 -10.65 -9.89 -1.53
C ASP A 159 -11.00 -11.15 -0.72
N ILE A 160 -11.13 -12.29 -1.41
CA ILE A 160 -11.45 -13.56 -0.76
C ILE A 160 -10.25 -14.06 0.07
N GLU A 161 -9.03 -13.93 -0.44
CA GLU A 161 -7.79 -14.32 0.21
C GLU A 161 -7.51 -13.49 1.46
N ARG A 162 -7.64 -12.15 1.39
CA ARG A 162 -7.49 -11.26 2.56
C ARG A 162 -8.41 -11.68 3.69
N LYS A 163 -9.68 -11.97 3.35
CA LYS A 163 -10.67 -12.45 4.32
C LYS A 163 -10.35 -13.85 4.85
N TYR A 164 -9.80 -14.72 4.02
CA TYR A 164 -9.31 -16.05 4.40
C TYR A 164 -8.13 -15.96 5.39
N ARG A 165 -7.04 -15.28 5.02
CA ARG A 165 -5.81 -15.18 5.82
C ARG A 165 -6.03 -14.52 7.17
N ALA A 166 -6.92 -13.53 7.26
CA ALA A 166 -7.23 -12.85 8.51
C ALA A 166 -7.89 -13.74 9.59
N ASN A 167 -8.39 -14.94 9.23
CA ASN A 167 -9.22 -15.76 10.11
C ASN A 167 -9.00 -17.28 9.90
N SER A 168 -7.78 -17.67 9.51
CA SER A 168 -7.41 -19.06 9.18
C SER A 168 -7.67 -20.05 10.32
N ASN A 169 -7.67 -19.58 11.57
CA ASN A 169 -7.87 -20.41 12.77
C ASN A 169 -9.34 -20.79 13.04
N LYS A 170 -10.32 -20.25 12.31
CA LYS A 170 -11.74 -20.58 12.51
C LYS A 170 -12.06 -21.98 11.97
N SER A 171 -12.54 -22.88 12.84
CA SER A 171 -12.75 -24.30 12.52
C SER A 171 -13.69 -24.54 11.32
N HIS A 172 -14.76 -23.74 11.18
CA HIS A 172 -15.70 -23.86 10.06
C HIS A 172 -15.07 -23.55 8.70
N ARG A 173 -13.94 -22.83 8.67
CA ARG A 173 -13.26 -22.47 7.42
C ARG A 173 -12.25 -23.52 6.95
N LYS A 174 -11.97 -24.56 7.73
CA LYS A 174 -10.91 -25.56 7.42
C LYS A 174 -10.95 -26.09 5.98
N LYS A 175 -12.14 -26.43 5.46
CA LYS A 175 -12.29 -26.95 4.08
C LYS A 175 -11.93 -25.89 3.03
N THR A 176 -12.46 -24.68 3.20
CA THR A 176 -12.13 -23.52 2.35
C THR A 176 -10.62 -23.25 2.37
N ASN A 177 -9.99 -23.34 3.53
CA ASN A 177 -8.55 -23.14 3.69
C ASN A 177 -7.72 -24.18 2.90
N ILE A 178 -8.13 -25.46 2.96
CA ILE A 178 -7.51 -26.54 2.18
C ILE A 178 -7.64 -26.25 0.68
N PHE A 179 -8.85 -25.92 0.21
CA PHE A 179 -9.06 -25.56 -1.19
C PHE A 179 -8.18 -24.37 -1.64
N PHE A 180 -8.08 -23.32 -0.82
CA PHE A 180 -7.21 -22.19 -1.13
C PHE A 180 -5.74 -22.59 -1.25
N GLN A 181 -5.26 -23.45 -0.36
CA GLN A 181 -3.90 -23.95 -0.43
C GLN A 181 -3.68 -24.79 -1.71
N GLU A 182 -4.61 -25.69 -2.04
CA GLU A 182 -4.55 -26.48 -3.28
C GLU A 182 -4.55 -25.59 -4.52
N TYR A 183 -5.42 -24.57 -4.54
CA TYR A 183 -5.47 -23.59 -5.63
C TYR A 183 -4.16 -22.81 -5.72
N TRP A 184 -3.64 -22.33 -4.60
CA TRP A 184 -2.35 -21.63 -4.53
C TRP A 184 -1.22 -22.50 -5.06
N ASP A 185 -1.11 -23.74 -4.59
CA ASP A 185 -0.10 -24.71 -5.01
C ASP A 185 -0.20 -25.00 -6.50
N SER A 186 -1.42 -25.09 -7.05
CA SER A 186 -1.63 -25.25 -8.49
C SER A 186 -1.07 -24.09 -9.33
N LYS A 187 -1.05 -22.87 -8.77
CA LYS A 187 -0.46 -21.69 -9.41
C LYS A 187 1.05 -21.64 -9.29
N GLN A 188 1.65 -22.35 -8.34
CA GLN A 188 3.10 -22.46 -8.21
C GLN A 188 3.72 -23.35 -9.30
N LEU A 189 2.94 -24.29 -9.86
CA LEU A 189 3.39 -25.16 -10.94
C LEU A 189 3.76 -24.36 -12.19
N TRP A 190 4.89 -24.73 -12.82
CA TRP A 190 5.36 -24.13 -14.06
C TRP A 190 5.62 -25.25 -15.07
N LYS A 191 4.81 -25.28 -16.14
CA LYS A 191 4.83 -26.32 -17.18
C LYS A 191 5.67 -25.94 -18.38
N ASN A 192 6.03 -24.67 -18.52
CA ASN A 192 6.84 -24.14 -19.63
C ASN A 192 6.20 -24.32 -21.02
N THR A 193 4.87 -24.31 -21.10
CA THR A 193 4.19 -24.36 -22.40
C THR A 193 3.92 -22.97 -22.93
N ASP A 194 3.75 -22.84 -24.24
CA ASP A 194 3.44 -21.55 -24.86
C ASP A 194 2.08 -21.01 -24.41
N GLU A 195 1.10 -21.89 -24.20
CA GLU A 195 -0.22 -21.52 -23.67
C GLU A 195 -0.11 -20.95 -22.25
N GLU A 196 0.71 -21.57 -21.39
CA GLU A 196 0.93 -21.12 -20.02
C GLU A 196 1.60 -19.74 -19.98
N LYS A 197 2.64 -19.56 -20.81
CA LYS A 197 3.35 -18.29 -20.99
C LYS A 197 2.43 -17.20 -21.52
N MET A 198 1.58 -17.53 -22.49
CA MET A 198 0.67 -16.56 -23.10
C MET A 198 -0.51 -16.20 -22.20
N ALA A 199 -1.07 -17.15 -21.46
CA ALA A 199 -2.13 -16.89 -20.49
C ALA A 199 -1.64 -15.94 -19.37
N THR A 200 -0.43 -16.19 -18.86
CA THR A 200 0.17 -15.35 -17.82
C THR A 200 0.49 -13.94 -18.35
N PHE A 201 1.05 -13.85 -19.57
CA PHE A 201 1.27 -12.56 -20.22
C PHE A 201 -0.03 -11.80 -20.48
N ALA A 202 -1.07 -12.48 -20.97
CA ALA A 202 -2.37 -11.86 -21.25
C ALA A 202 -2.97 -11.25 -19.97
N LYS A 203 -2.85 -11.94 -18.83
CA LYS A 203 -3.25 -11.42 -17.52
C LYS A 203 -2.44 -10.19 -17.12
N VAL A 204 -1.11 -10.25 -17.17
CA VAL A 204 -0.25 -9.10 -16.86
C VAL A 204 -0.59 -7.90 -17.74
N TYR A 205 -0.76 -8.15 -19.04
CA TYR A 205 -1.13 -7.14 -20.02
C TYR A 205 -2.49 -6.50 -19.71
N SER A 206 -3.53 -7.30 -19.43
CA SER A 206 -4.89 -6.82 -19.18
C SER A 206 -4.98 -6.05 -17.86
N GLU A 207 -4.40 -6.58 -16.79
CA GLU A 207 -4.48 -5.93 -15.47
C GLU A 207 -3.77 -4.58 -15.46
N ILE A 208 -2.60 -4.49 -16.08
CA ILE A 208 -1.92 -3.20 -16.25
C ILE A 208 -2.72 -2.27 -17.16
N LYS A 209 -3.19 -2.75 -18.33
CA LYS A 209 -3.93 -1.92 -19.29
C LYS A 209 -5.18 -1.31 -18.66
N ASN A 210 -5.91 -2.08 -17.88
CA ASN A 210 -7.22 -1.69 -17.37
C ASN A 210 -7.12 -0.93 -16.04
N ASN A 211 -6.18 -1.30 -15.16
CA ASN A 211 -6.17 -0.78 -13.79
C ASN A 211 -4.98 0.14 -13.49
N SER A 212 -3.87 0.08 -14.22
CA SER A 212 -2.67 0.83 -13.85
C SER A 212 -2.82 2.33 -14.12
N ALA A 213 -2.86 3.13 -13.06
CA ALA A 213 -2.83 4.59 -13.15
C ALA A 213 -1.48 5.11 -13.63
N SER A 214 -0.39 4.39 -13.34
CA SER A 214 0.98 4.78 -13.65
C SER A 214 1.27 4.85 -15.14
N LEU A 215 0.48 4.17 -15.99
CA LEU A 215 0.55 4.35 -17.44
C LEU A 215 0.36 5.83 -17.85
N LYS A 216 -0.44 6.60 -17.10
CA LYS A 216 -0.69 8.03 -17.36
C LYS A 216 0.56 8.90 -17.25
N ILE A 217 1.49 8.52 -16.37
CA ILE A 217 2.75 9.24 -16.12
C ILE A 217 3.98 8.53 -16.69
N SER A 218 3.79 7.34 -17.26
CA SER A 218 4.87 6.54 -17.83
C SER A 218 5.43 7.15 -19.12
N LYS A 219 6.66 6.75 -19.47
CA LYS A 219 7.27 7.07 -20.78
C LYS A 219 6.72 6.21 -21.93
N ILE A 220 5.85 5.24 -21.63
CA ILE A 220 5.28 4.30 -22.59
C ILE A 220 4.05 4.93 -23.27
N LYS A 221 4.23 5.42 -24.50
CA LYS A 221 3.15 6.07 -25.26
C LYS A 221 2.05 5.12 -25.71
N ASN A 222 2.41 3.88 -26.06
CA ASN A 222 1.47 2.87 -26.52
C ASN A 222 1.77 1.56 -25.77
N TRP A 223 0.97 1.29 -24.73
CA TRP A 223 1.10 0.10 -23.89
C TRP A 223 1.01 -1.20 -24.68
N GLU A 224 0.09 -1.28 -25.64
CA GLU A 224 -0.15 -2.49 -26.44
C GLU A 224 1.03 -2.83 -27.32
N SER A 225 1.50 -1.88 -28.13
CA SER A 225 2.68 -2.08 -28.97
C SER A 225 3.92 -2.40 -28.14
N PHE A 226 4.11 -1.69 -27.01
CA PHE A 226 5.22 -1.94 -26.10
C PHE A 226 5.17 -3.36 -25.52
N ALA A 227 4.06 -3.77 -24.90
CA ALA A 227 3.91 -5.08 -24.29
C ALA A 227 4.00 -6.20 -25.33
N PHE A 228 3.36 -6.04 -26.49
CA PHE A 228 3.34 -7.08 -27.53
C PHE A 228 4.72 -7.30 -28.16
N SER A 229 5.61 -6.30 -28.12
CA SER A 229 7.00 -6.47 -28.56
C SER A 229 7.79 -7.51 -27.74
N TYR A 230 7.30 -7.88 -26.55
CA TYR A 230 7.90 -8.91 -25.70
C TYR A 230 7.39 -10.32 -26.00
N ILE A 231 6.31 -10.52 -26.76
CA ILE A 231 5.75 -11.86 -27.05
C ILE A 231 6.83 -12.81 -27.60
N PRO A 232 7.64 -12.44 -28.62
CA PRO A 232 8.70 -13.33 -29.10
C PRO A 232 9.76 -13.66 -28.05
N LYS A 233 10.04 -12.75 -27.11
CA LYS A 233 11.03 -12.96 -26.04
C LYS A 233 10.47 -13.90 -24.96
N LEU A 234 9.20 -13.76 -24.63
CA LEU A 234 8.50 -14.60 -23.66
C LEU A 234 8.40 -16.05 -24.14
N LEU A 235 8.01 -16.26 -25.41
CA LEU A 235 7.94 -17.60 -25.99
C LEU A 235 9.31 -18.29 -26.03
N LYS A 236 10.37 -17.54 -26.39
CA LYS A 236 11.75 -18.03 -26.44
C LYS A 236 12.40 -18.29 -25.07
N ALA A 237 11.81 -17.85 -23.96
CA ALA A 237 12.36 -18.07 -22.63
C ALA A 237 12.45 -19.58 -22.34
N LYS A 238 13.65 -20.05 -21.96
CA LYS A 238 13.93 -21.48 -21.82
C LYS A 238 13.50 -22.04 -20.46
N ASN A 239 13.55 -21.20 -19.45
CA ASN A 239 13.33 -21.56 -18.05
C ASN A 239 12.47 -20.49 -17.35
N LYS A 240 11.99 -20.83 -16.16
CA LYS A 240 11.12 -19.99 -15.33
C LYS A 240 11.74 -18.63 -15.02
N ILE A 241 13.04 -18.59 -14.69
CA ILE A 241 13.74 -17.34 -14.38
C ILE A 241 13.84 -16.42 -15.60
N GLU A 242 14.23 -16.93 -16.77
CA GLU A 242 14.27 -16.13 -18.00
C GLU A 242 12.89 -15.57 -18.37
N TYR A 243 11.83 -16.36 -18.18
CA TYR A 243 10.46 -15.93 -18.44
C TYR A 243 10.02 -14.80 -17.50
N TYR A 244 10.24 -14.98 -16.19
CA TYR A 244 9.89 -13.97 -15.18
C TYR A 244 10.76 -12.71 -15.29
N GLU A 245 12.04 -12.82 -15.63
CA GLU A 245 12.88 -11.65 -15.92
C GLU A 245 12.28 -10.80 -17.04
N LYS A 246 11.69 -11.41 -18.08
CA LYS A 246 11.02 -10.67 -19.16
C LYS A 246 9.68 -10.09 -18.75
N LEU A 247 8.89 -10.79 -17.95
CA LEU A 247 7.66 -10.24 -17.39
C LEU A 247 7.92 -9.03 -16.49
N VAL A 248 8.89 -9.14 -15.58
CA VAL A 248 9.27 -8.05 -14.68
C VAL A 248 9.82 -6.87 -15.48
N GLU A 249 10.62 -7.13 -16.52
CA GLU A 249 11.10 -6.07 -17.43
C GLU A 249 9.94 -5.30 -18.09
N ILE A 250 8.83 -5.97 -18.47
CA ILE A 250 7.63 -5.31 -19.02
C ILE A 250 7.01 -4.38 -17.98
N VAL A 251 6.76 -4.89 -16.76
CA VAL A 251 6.06 -4.16 -15.70
C VAL A 251 6.91 -3.00 -15.18
N HIS A 252 8.18 -3.24 -14.84
CA HIS A 252 9.00 -2.23 -14.19
C HIS A 252 9.46 -1.11 -15.14
N LYS A 253 9.43 -1.32 -16.47
CA LYS A 253 9.64 -0.25 -17.46
C LYS A 253 8.50 0.77 -17.54
N ILE A 254 7.37 0.54 -16.86
CA ILE A 254 6.39 1.59 -16.58
C ILE A 254 7.04 2.73 -15.80
N GLY A 255 8.08 2.42 -15.01
CA GLY A 255 8.87 3.40 -14.25
C GLY A 255 8.31 3.68 -12.86
N ASP A 256 7.37 2.87 -12.38
CA ASP A 256 6.70 3.03 -11.10
C ASP A 256 6.98 1.83 -10.18
N ASP A 257 7.43 2.10 -8.96
CA ASP A 257 7.75 1.08 -7.94
C ASP A 257 6.48 0.48 -7.27
N HIS A 258 5.30 1.07 -7.49
CA HIS A 258 4.02 0.48 -7.06
C HIS A 258 3.37 -0.44 -8.10
N ASN A 259 3.83 -0.44 -9.36
CA ASN A 259 3.60 -1.54 -10.29
C ASN A 259 4.76 -2.51 -10.17
N HIS A 260 4.55 -3.58 -9.41
CA HIS A 260 5.61 -4.49 -9.05
C HIS A 260 5.27 -5.91 -9.46
N LEU A 261 6.22 -6.63 -10.03
CA LEU A 261 6.09 -8.07 -10.25
C LEU A 261 7.07 -8.80 -9.33
N TYR A 262 6.53 -9.51 -8.35
CA TYR A 262 7.30 -10.32 -7.43
C TYR A 262 7.68 -11.65 -8.07
N PHE A 263 8.97 -11.98 -8.00
CA PHE A 263 9.46 -13.24 -8.50
C PHE A 263 8.93 -14.41 -7.66
N PRO A 264 8.67 -15.57 -8.29
CA PRO A 264 8.41 -16.83 -7.61
C PRO A 264 9.42 -17.13 -6.51
N SER A 265 8.93 -17.65 -5.38
CA SER A 265 9.77 -17.88 -4.19
C SER A 265 10.88 -18.91 -4.42
N ASP A 266 10.68 -19.87 -5.33
CA ASP A 266 11.69 -20.85 -5.74
C ASP A 266 12.82 -20.21 -6.57
N ILE A 267 12.58 -19.09 -7.24
CA ILE A 267 13.64 -18.30 -7.89
C ILE A 267 14.43 -17.53 -6.84
N SER A 268 13.77 -16.75 -5.98
CA SER A 268 14.49 -15.92 -4.99
C SER A 268 15.36 -16.76 -4.04
N LYS A 269 14.91 -17.97 -3.68
CA LYS A 269 15.68 -18.92 -2.85
C LYS A 269 16.98 -19.44 -3.50
N GLN A 270 17.15 -19.30 -4.81
CA GLN A 270 18.41 -19.64 -5.52
C GLN A 270 19.50 -18.59 -5.29
N PHE A 271 19.14 -17.41 -4.78
CA PHE A 271 20.05 -16.30 -4.56
C PHE A 271 20.31 -16.12 -3.07
N THR A 272 21.42 -15.46 -2.76
CA THR A 272 21.82 -15.04 -1.43
C THR A 272 22.45 -13.65 -1.52
N ASN A 273 22.37 -12.90 -0.43
CA ASN A 273 23.03 -11.61 -0.29
C ASN A 273 23.99 -11.72 0.91
N PRO A 274 25.26 -11.29 0.79
CA PRO A 274 26.20 -11.32 1.91
C PRO A 274 25.84 -10.34 3.03
N GLU A 275 24.87 -9.43 2.85
CA GLU A 275 24.44 -8.44 3.85
C GLU A 275 25.54 -7.42 4.22
N VAL A 276 26.31 -7.01 3.20
CA VAL A 276 27.15 -5.81 3.29
C VAL A 276 26.24 -4.58 3.22
N ASP A 277 26.23 -3.74 4.26
CA ASP A 277 25.46 -2.49 4.27
C ASP A 277 26.10 -1.51 3.27
N ILE A 278 25.44 -1.28 2.13
CA ILE A 278 25.93 -0.44 1.03
C ILE A 278 25.03 0.78 0.90
N VAL A 279 25.63 1.94 0.62
CA VAL A 279 24.92 3.19 0.39
C VAL A 279 25.38 3.84 -0.91
N PHE A 280 24.43 4.45 -1.62
CA PHE A 280 24.68 5.25 -2.81
C PHE A 280 24.87 6.72 -2.44
N ILE A 281 26.08 7.23 -2.63
CA ILE A 281 26.45 8.62 -2.29
C ILE A 281 27.17 9.23 -3.50
N GLN A 282 26.74 10.40 -3.97
CA GLN A 282 27.44 11.16 -5.02
C GLN A 282 27.85 10.32 -6.25
N ASN A 283 26.93 9.49 -6.75
CA ASN A 283 27.14 8.57 -7.88
C ASN A 283 28.19 7.47 -7.65
N LYS A 284 28.35 7.01 -6.41
CA LYS A 284 29.23 5.90 -6.06
C LYS A 284 28.59 5.04 -4.98
N TYR A 285 29.01 3.78 -4.91
CA TYR A 285 28.56 2.84 -3.89
C TYR A 285 29.66 2.67 -2.85
N TYR A 286 29.31 2.90 -1.58
CA TYR A 286 30.21 2.78 -0.44
C TYR A 286 29.66 1.83 0.59
N VAL A 287 30.56 1.18 1.33
CA VAL A 287 30.22 0.38 2.50
C VAL A 287 29.85 1.33 3.64
N LYS A 288 28.65 1.20 4.19
CA LYS A 288 28.09 2.08 5.22
C LYS A 288 28.53 1.68 6.63
N SER A 289 28.72 0.39 6.88
CA SER A 289 29.19 -0.15 8.16
C SER A 289 30.18 -1.29 7.94
N ASP A 290 31.12 -1.47 8.88
CA ASP A 290 32.09 -2.56 8.85
C ASP A 290 31.42 -3.93 8.61
N TYR A 291 32.01 -4.70 7.71
CA TYR A 291 31.61 -6.08 7.41
C TYR A 291 32.53 -7.03 8.16
N ILE A 292 31.95 -7.83 9.06
CA ILE A 292 32.70 -8.63 10.04
C ILE A 292 32.45 -10.11 9.78
N ILE A 293 33.53 -10.89 9.66
CA ILE A 293 33.51 -12.34 9.50
C ILE A 293 34.48 -12.96 10.50
N GLY A 294 34.02 -13.90 11.32
CA GLY A 294 34.84 -14.57 12.35
C GLY A 294 35.49 -13.60 13.33
N GLY A 295 34.75 -12.55 13.73
CA GLY A 295 35.22 -11.49 14.63
C GLY A 295 36.27 -10.54 14.04
N LYS A 296 36.51 -10.56 12.72
CA LYS A 296 37.45 -9.65 12.04
C LYS A 296 36.74 -8.80 11.01
N THR A 297 37.01 -7.49 11.04
CA THR A 297 36.61 -6.59 9.95
C THR A 297 37.38 -6.96 8.69
N VAL A 298 36.66 -7.40 7.65
CA VAL A 298 37.25 -7.75 6.35
C VAL A 298 37.00 -6.70 5.28
N ILE A 299 35.97 -5.87 5.46
CA ILE A 299 35.68 -4.68 4.64
C ILE A 299 35.29 -3.56 5.60
N ASN A 300 35.85 -2.37 5.43
CA ASN A 300 35.64 -1.25 6.36
C ASN A 300 34.52 -0.35 5.87
N ALA A 301 33.86 0.32 6.82
CA ALA A 301 33.03 1.47 6.51
C ALA A 301 33.83 2.50 5.69
N GLY A 302 33.22 2.97 4.61
CA GLY A 302 33.77 3.92 3.66
C GLY A 302 34.57 3.33 2.49
N ASP A 303 34.79 2.01 2.45
CA ASP A 303 35.37 1.36 1.27
C ASP A 303 34.42 1.51 0.06
N GLU A 304 34.96 1.92 -1.09
CA GLU A 304 34.20 2.11 -2.35
C GLU A 304 34.09 0.81 -3.13
N VAL A 305 32.91 0.48 -3.67
CA VAL A 305 32.72 -0.65 -4.58
C VAL A 305 33.12 -0.24 -6.00
N ILE A 306 34.27 -0.69 -6.47
CA ILE A 306 34.85 -0.30 -7.76
C ILE A 306 34.41 -1.21 -8.91
N SER A 307 34.39 -2.52 -8.68
CA SER A 307 34.01 -3.49 -9.71
C SER A 307 33.51 -4.79 -9.14
N ILE A 308 32.59 -5.44 -9.84
CA ILE A 308 32.04 -6.76 -9.51
C ILE A 308 32.37 -7.72 -10.66
N ASN A 309 33.01 -8.84 -10.35
CA ASN A 309 33.56 -9.81 -11.30
C ASN A 309 34.44 -9.16 -12.38
N GLY A 310 35.25 -8.17 -11.97
CA GLY A 310 36.15 -7.43 -12.84
C GLY A 310 35.47 -6.44 -13.80
N ILE A 311 34.16 -6.22 -13.68
CA ILE A 311 33.41 -5.22 -14.45
C ILE A 311 33.12 -4.04 -13.52
N GLU A 312 33.43 -2.81 -13.97
CA GLU A 312 33.11 -1.57 -13.24
C GLU A 312 31.64 -1.57 -12.78
N THR A 313 31.39 -1.08 -11.56
CA THR A 313 30.12 -1.23 -10.85
C THR A 313 28.90 -0.80 -11.67
N PHE A 314 28.90 0.37 -12.29
CA PHE A 314 27.75 0.82 -13.10
C PHE A 314 27.60 0.02 -14.39
N GLU A 315 28.69 -0.32 -15.08
CA GLU A 315 28.63 -1.18 -16.26
C GLU A 315 28.18 -2.61 -15.90
N PHE A 316 28.51 -3.11 -14.71
CA PHE A 316 27.99 -4.38 -14.20
C PHE A 316 26.47 -4.32 -13.99
N ILE A 317 25.98 -3.28 -13.32
CA ILE A 317 24.53 -3.05 -13.11
C ILE A 317 23.83 -2.97 -14.47
N LYS A 318 24.33 -2.14 -15.39
CA LYS A 318 23.73 -1.92 -16.72
C LYS A 318 23.71 -3.19 -17.57
N LYS A 319 24.77 -4.01 -17.53
CA LYS A 319 24.84 -5.32 -18.22
C LYS A 319 23.82 -6.31 -17.66
N ASN A 320 23.49 -6.21 -16.38
CA ASN A 320 22.57 -7.11 -15.69
C ASN A 320 21.17 -6.49 -15.43
N GLN A 321 20.88 -5.29 -15.93
CA GLN A 321 19.66 -4.51 -15.64
C GLN A 321 18.33 -5.23 -15.90
N ASN A 322 18.33 -6.26 -16.75
CA ASN A 322 17.13 -7.04 -17.10
C ASN A 322 17.15 -8.45 -16.50
N LYS A 323 17.99 -8.67 -15.48
CA LYS A 323 18.14 -9.95 -14.79
C LYS A 323 17.82 -9.79 -13.31
N TYR A 324 17.39 -10.87 -12.68
CA TYR A 324 17.32 -10.90 -11.21
C TYR A 324 18.74 -10.74 -10.63
N PRO A 325 18.93 -9.91 -9.60
CA PRO A 325 17.94 -9.11 -8.87
C PRO A 325 17.76 -7.69 -9.41
N PHE A 326 18.67 -7.20 -10.25
CA PHE A 326 18.72 -5.79 -10.70
C PHE A 326 17.44 -5.29 -11.37
N VAL A 327 16.75 -6.16 -12.12
CA VAL A 327 15.48 -5.83 -12.78
C VAL A 327 14.38 -5.43 -11.80
N LYS A 328 14.52 -5.78 -10.50
CA LYS A 328 13.60 -5.33 -9.44
C LYS A 328 13.52 -3.82 -9.35
N HIS A 329 14.64 -3.10 -9.48
CA HIS A 329 14.69 -1.65 -9.20
C HIS A 329 15.09 -0.80 -10.40
N TYR A 330 15.95 -1.33 -11.27
CA TYR A 330 16.68 -0.53 -12.26
C TYR A 330 15.79 0.32 -13.16
N HIS A 331 14.59 -0.17 -13.50
CA HIS A 331 13.70 0.49 -14.45
C HIS A 331 12.83 1.58 -13.82
N PHE A 332 12.76 1.68 -12.49
CA PHE A 332 11.96 2.69 -11.80
C PHE A 332 12.47 4.12 -12.02
N GLU A 333 11.54 5.07 -11.87
CA GLU A 333 11.79 6.49 -11.93
C GLU A 333 11.39 7.13 -10.58
N PRO A 334 12.18 8.09 -10.05
CA PRO A 334 13.40 8.66 -10.63
C PRO A 334 14.59 7.69 -10.65
N LYS A 335 15.46 7.80 -11.65
CA LYS A 335 16.70 7.00 -11.71
C LYS A 335 17.58 7.13 -10.48
N PHE A 336 17.60 8.29 -9.83
CA PHE A 336 18.34 8.46 -8.58
C PHE A 336 17.83 7.51 -7.48
N THR A 337 16.51 7.45 -7.26
CA THR A 337 15.89 6.51 -6.32
C THR A 337 16.16 5.07 -6.69
N ALA A 338 16.08 4.72 -7.98
CA ALA A 338 16.39 3.37 -8.46
C ALA A 338 17.83 2.95 -8.12
N MET A 339 18.82 3.83 -8.37
CA MET A 339 20.22 3.54 -8.02
C MET A 339 20.43 3.45 -6.51
N TYR A 340 19.71 4.27 -5.74
CA TYR A 340 19.76 4.24 -4.30
C TYR A 340 19.22 2.91 -3.74
N ARG A 341 18.05 2.45 -4.22
CA ARG A 341 17.43 1.16 -3.85
C ARG A 341 18.23 -0.06 -4.31
N LEU A 342 18.97 0.05 -5.41
CA LEU A 342 19.86 -1.01 -5.89
C LEU A 342 20.98 -1.35 -4.90
N SER A 343 21.32 -0.47 -3.95
CA SER A 343 22.31 -0.75 -2.90
C SER A 343 21.97 -2.02 -2.13
N ASP A 344 20.68 -2.24 -1.83
CA ASP A 344 20.17 -3.40 -1.09
C ASP A 344 20.39 -4.74 -1.81
N ASP A 345 20.46 -4.70 -3.15
CA ASP A 345 20.56 -5.90 -4.01
C ASP A 345 21.88 -5.97 -4.79
N LEU A 346 22.81 -5.02 -4.60
CA LEU A 346 24.00 -4.84 -5.45
C LEU A 346 24.89 -6.09 -5.47
N LEU A 347 25.05 -6.72 -4.31
CA LEU A 347 25.88 -7.93 -4.12
C LEU A 347 25.07 -9.22 -4.02
N THR A 348 23.76 -9.17 -4.31
CA THR A 348 22.93 -10.38 -4.35
C THR A 348 23.39 -11.27 -5.53
N MET A 349 23.72 -12.51 -5.23
CA MET A 349 24.32 -13.48 -6.15
C MET A 349 23.59 -14.83 -6.14
N LYS A 350 23.73 -15.61 -7.20
CA LYS A 350 23.30 -17.02 -7.19
C LYS A 350 24.18 -17.81 -6.23
N LYS A 351 23.60 -18.70 -5.43
CA LYS A 351 24.31 -19.49 -4.41
C LYS A 351 25.45 -20.34 -5.00
N GLU A 352 25.30 -20.80 -6.24
CA GLU A 352 26.32 -21.58 -6.94
C GLU A 352 27.43 -20.75 -7.62
N ASN A 353 27.26 -19.42 -7.71
CA ASN A 353 28.17 -18.53 -8.42
C ASN A 353 28.69 -17.42 -7.49
N PRO A 354 29.81 -17.66 -6.76
CA PRO A 354 30.41 -16.63 -5.93
C PRO A 354 30.79 -15.40 -6.78
N ILE A 355 30.73 -14.22 -6.16
CA ILE A 355 31.15 -12.96 -6.81
C ILE A 355 32.45 -12.46 -6.19
N SER A 356 33.30 -11.88 -7.04
CA SER A 356 34.54 -11.23 -6.64
C SER A 356 34.37 -9.71 -6.77
N VAL A 357 34.58 -8.99 -5.68
CA VAL A 357 34.34 -7.54 -5.62
C VAL A 357 35.65 -6.83 -5.31
N LYS A 358 35.99 -5.86 -6.15
CA LYS A 358 37.12 -4.97 -5.92
C LYS A 358 36.63 -3.76 -5.14
N PHE A 359 37.27 -3.51 -4.00
CA PHE A 359 37.06 -2.36 -3.15
C PHE A 359 38.26 -1.42 -3.21
N GLN A 360 38.01 -0.13 -3.03
CA GLN A 360 39.05 0.88 -2.81
C GLN A 360 38.91 1.47 -1.41
N LYS A 361 40.01 1.47 -0.66
CA LYS A 361 40.08 2.04 0.69
C LYS A 361 40.23 3.55 0.66
N ALA A 362 40.04 4.18 1.81
CA ALA A 362 40.22 5.63 1.99
C ALA A 362 41.64 6.14 1.67
N ASP A 363 42.67 5.28 1.75
CA ASP A 363 44.06 5.60 1.37
C ASP A 363 44.35 5.44 -0.14
N GLY A 364 43.33 5.05 -0.92
CA GLY A 364 43.43 4.81 -2.36
C GLY A 364 43.96 3.42 -2.74
N SER A 365 44.31 2.58 -1.77
CA SER A 365 44.71 1.19 -2.05
C SER A 365 43.50 0.33 -2.38
N ASP A 366 43.69 -0.59 -3.33
CA ASP A 366 42.63 -1.51 -3.76
C ASP A 366 42.82 -2.90 -3.14
N PHE A 367 41.73 -3.59 -2.87
CA PHE A 367 41.74 -5.01 -2.53
C PHE A 367 40.54 -5.73 -3.17
N ILE A 368 40.63 -7.05 -3.25
CA ILE A 368 39.56 -7.89 -3.81
C ILE A 368 39.06 -8.82 -2.69
N TYR A 369 37.75 -8.86 -2.51
CA TYR A 369 37.06 -9.80 -1.62
C TYR A 369 36.16 -10.71 -2.45
N SER A 370 36.19 -12.01 -2.18
CA SER A 370 35.35 -13.00 -2.88
C SER A 370 34.29 -13.53 -1.92
N PHE A 371 33.02 -13.22 -2.21
CA PHE A 371 31.90 -13.65 -1.38
C PHE A 371 31.52 -15.09 -1.68
N SER A 372 31.25 -15.87 -0.64
CA SER A 372 30.76 -17.24 -0.76
C SER A 372 29.35 -17.41 -0.21
N LYS A 373 28.70 -18.54 -0.51
CA LYS A 373 27.27 -18.77 -0.19
C LYS A 373 26.95 -18.85 1.31
N ASP A 374 27.94 -19.14 2.15
CA ASP A 374 27.76 -19.45 3.58
C ASP A 374 28.17 -18.29 4.50
N GLU A 375 28.65 -17.17 3.93
CA GLU A 375 29.04 -16.00 4.70
C GLU A 375 27.82 -15.18 5.13
N LYS A 376 27.84 -14.77 6.40
CA LYS A 376 26.87 -13.83 6.97
C LYS A 376 27.62 -12.79 7.78
N ASN A 377 27.18 -11.54 7.68
CA ASN A 377 27.73 -10.46 8.47
C ASN A 377 27.48 -10.68 9.97
N GLU A 378 28.53 -10.66 10.79
CA GLU A 378 28.41 -10.75 12.25
C GLU A 378 28.13 -9.40 12.91
N ASN A 379 28.07 -8.31 12.14
CA ASN A 379 27.76 -6.96 12.63
C ASN A 379 26.25 -6.77 12.85
N GLU A 380 25.59 -7.69 13.56
CA GLU A 380 24.22 -7.52 14.05
C GLU A 380 24.22 -6.60 15.29
N LYS A 381 24.44 -5.29 15.10
CA LYS A 381 24.05 -4.33 16.14
C LYS A 381 22.56 -4.10 16.07
N GLU A 382 21.81 -4.93 16.78
CA GLU A 382 20.42 -4.65 17.09
C GLU A 382 20.36 -3.46 18.07
N ILE A 383 20.46 -2.24 17.55
CA ILE A 383 20.13 -1.06 18.35
C ILE A 383 18.62 -1.10 18.49
N ALA A 384 18.14 -1.32 19.72
CA ALA A 384 16.73 -1.25 20.09
C ALA A 384 16.22 0.19 19.99
N ILE A 385 16.15 0.72 18.77
CA ILE A 385 15.39 1.92 18.45
C ILE A 385 13.92 1.52 18.52
N SER A 386 13.03 2.42 18.96
CA SER A 386 11.60 2.13 18.85
C SER A 386 11.29 1.86 17.39
N LYS A 387 10.87 0.62 17.09
CA LYS A 387 10.56 0.14 15.73
C LYS A 387 9.61 1.05 14.92
N TYR A 388 8.87 1.93 15.59
CA TYR A 388 7.81 2.74 14.99
C TYR A 388 8.07 4.24 15.10
N ILE A 389 8.17 4.78 16.32
CA ILE A 389 8.36 6.22 16.56
C ILE A 389 9.34 6.45 17.71
N THR A 390 10.33 7.29 17.47
CA THR A 390 11.23 7.83 18.51
C THR A 390 11.02 9.33 18.65
N VAL A 391 10.79 9.80 19.89
CA VAL A 391 10.63 11.23 20.21
C VAL A 391 11.64 11.61 21.28
N ARG A 392 12.37 12.72 21.07
CA ARG A 392 13.31 13.29 22.04
C ARG A 392 13.42 14.80 21.90
N MET A 393 13.66 15.48 23.01
CA MET A 393 14.02 16.90 23.01
C MET A 393 15.50 17.07 22.66
N LEU A 394 15.81 17.96 21.74
CA LEU A 394 17.17 18.41 21.43
C LEU A 394 17.46 19.75 22.11
N GLU A 395 18.68 20.25 21.94
CA GLU A 395 19.04 21.61 22.35
C GLU A 395 18.07 22.66 21.75
N ASN A 396 17.98 23.81 22.41
CA ASN A 396 17.08 24.92 22.03
C ASN A 396 15.60 24.53 21.96
N ASN A 397 15.20 23.52 22.73
CA ASN A 397 13.84 23.00 22.80
C ASN A 397 13.25 22.59 21.43
N ILE A 398 14.08 22.03 20.57
CA ILE A 398 13.66 21.47 19.29
C ILE A 398 13.25 20.01 19.53
N LEU A 399 11.98 19.69 19.27
CA LEU A 399 11.49 18.33 19.40
C LEU A 399 11.82 17.53 18.13
N TYR A 400 12.61 16.47 18.29
CA TYR A 400 12.93 15.54 17.21
C TYR A 400 12.01 14.33 17.27
N ILE A 401 11.32 14.07 16.16
CA ILE A 401 10.36 12.99 15.99
C ILE A 401 10.80 12.16 14.78
N ASN A 402 11.39 11.00 15.01
CA ASN A 402 11.63 10.04 13.95
C ASN A 402 10.42 9.10 13.84
N ILE A 403 9.82 9.03 12.65
CA ILE A 403 8.73 8.12 12.33
C ILE A 403 9.28 7.09 11.34
N HIS A 404 9.60 5.89 11.81
CA HIS A 404 10.24 4.85 11.00
C HIS A 404 9.26 4.19 10.01
N THR A 405 7.97 4.12 10.34
CA THR A 405 6.98 3.50 9.45
C THR A 405 5.55 3.96 9.78
N PHE A 406 4.66 3.96 8.79
CA PHE A 406 3.21 4.07 8.99
C PHE A 406 2.49 2.70 9.06
N MET A 407 3.22 1.61 9.26
CA MET A 407 2.70 0.23 9.28
C MET A 407 2.78 -0.44 10.66
N GLY A 408 2.04 -1.54 10.80
CA GLY A 408 2.21 -2.52 11.87
C GLY A 408 1.53 -2.23 13.20
N THR A 409 1.18 -0.97 13.50
CA THR A 409 0.46 -0.58 14.72
C THR A 409 -0.30 0.74 14.54
N ASP A 410 -0.98 1.22 15.58
CA ASP A 410 -1.59 2.55 15.61
C ASP A 410 -0.53 3.62 15.89
N ILE A 411 0.02 4.13 14.79
CA ILE A 411 1.10 5.13 14.78
C ILE A 411 0.63 6.46 15.35
N TYR A 412 -0.63 6.85 15.11
CA TYR A 412 -1.18 8.10 15.64
C TYR A 412 -1.34 8.05 17.15
N LYS A 413 -1.84 6.93 17.70
CA LYS A 413 -1.88 6.72 19.15
C LYS A 413 -0.49 6.79 19.78
N LEU A 414 0.50 6.12 19.19
CA LEU A 414 1.88 6.17 19.67
C LEU A 414 2.47 7.58 19.61
N PHE A 415 2.21 8.34 18.54
CA PHE A 415 2.61 9.74 18.45
C PHE A 415 2.07 10.56 19.64
N LYS A 416 0.77 10.46 19.94
CA LYS A 416 0.16 11.17 21.07
C LYS A 416 0.72 10.73 22.42
N GLU A 417 0.90 9.42 22.63
CA GLU A 417 1.47 8.87 23.88
C GLU A 417 2.91 9.29 24.11
N LYS A 418 3.71 9.45 23.05
CA LYS A 418 5.09 9.93 23.16
C LYS A 418 5.13 11.44 23.37
N LEU A 419 4.27 12.18 22.67
CA LEU A 419 4.19 13.63 22.76
C LEU A 419 3.69 14.11 24.13
N SER A 420 2.77 13.39 24.76
CA SER A 420 2.22 13.75 26.09
C SER A 420 3.24 13.79 27.23
N LYS A 421 4.45 13.24 26.99
CA LYS A 421 5.57 13.29 27.94
C LYS A 421 6.32 14.62 27.92
N PHE A 422 6.00 15.50 26.99
CA PHE A 422 6.62 16.81 26.82
C PHE A 422 5.60 17.90 27.07
N ASN A 423 6.05 18.99 27.68
CA ASN A 423 5.25 20.19 27.80
C ASN A 423 5.23 20.93 26.46
N LEU A 424 4.06 21.05 25.84
CA LEU A 424 3.92 21.62 24.50
C LEU A 424 4.36 23.08 24.42
N SER A 425 4.25 23.84 25.53
CA SER A 425 4.67 25.25 25.57
C SER A 425 6.18 25.47 25.45
N ASP A 426 6.96 24.42 25.68
CA ASP A 426 8.42 24.50 25.69
C ASP A 426 8.97 24.27 24.27
N ILE A 427 8.21 23.60 23.40
CA ILE A 427 8.60 23.24 22.05
C ILE A 427 8.75 24.50 21.19
N SER A 428 9.98 24.79 20.77
CA SER A 428 10.33 25.95 19.93
C SER A 428 10.49 25.56 18.45
N GLY A 429 10.36 24.28 18.12
CA GLY A 429 10.44 23.78 16.76
C GLY A 429 10.33 22.26 16.73
N ILE A 430 9.95 21.70 15.58
CA ILE A 430 9.85 20.26 15.39
C ILE A 430 10.63 19.82 14.15
N ILE A 431 11.41 18.75 14.30
CA ILE A 431 12.01 18.01 13.19
C ILE A 431 11.29 16.67 13.07
N PHE A 432 10.60 16.45 11.96
CA PHE A 432 10.15 15.12 11.56
C PHE A 432 11.23 14.45 10.73
N ASP A 433 11.78 13.35 11.22
CA ASP A 433 12.68 12.50 10.44
C ASP A 433 11.91 11.30 9.88
N VAL A 434 11.73 11.30 8.56
CA VAL A 434 11.06 10.23 7.81
C VAL A 434 11.98 9.63 6.74
N ARG A 435 13.30 9.81 6.89
CA ARG A 435 14.30 9.36 5.91
C ARG A 435 14.28 7.85 5.69
N GLU A 436 13.89 7.06 6.68
CA GLU A 436 13.83 5.58 6.58
C GLU A 436 12.39 5.05 6.38
N ASN A 437 11.41 5.93 6.17
CA ASN A 437 10.00 5.56 6.20
C ASN A 437 9.43 5.25 4.81
N ALA A 438 9.28 3.96 4.50
CA ALA A 438 8.73 3.47 3.24
C ALA A 438 7.19 3.62 3.09
N GLY A 439 6.48 4.17 4.10
CA GLY A 439 5.05 4.44 4.05
C GLY A 439 4.21 3.53 4.96
N GLY A 440 2.94 3.33 4.59
CA GLY A 440 1.99 2.50 5.35
C GLY A 440 0.54 2.94 5.18
N LEU A 441 -0.13 3.28 6.30
CA LEU A 441 -1.50 3.80 6.26
C LEU A 441 -1.51 5.33 6.31
N SER A 442 -1.94 5.96 5.22
CA SER A 442 -1.96 7.41 5.01
C SER A 442 -2.73 8.17 6.09
N LYS A 443 -3.80 7.57 6.63
CA LYS A 443 -4.61 8.16 7.71
C LYS A 443 -3.79 8.61 8.93
N TYR A 444 -2.69 7.92 9.25
CA TYR A 444 -1.85 8.29 10.38
C TYR A 444 -1.07 9.57 10.11
N GLY A 445 -0.56 9.74 8.89
CA GLY A 445 0.08 10.98 8.45
C GLY A 445 -0.90 12.15 8.48
N ASP A 446 -2.11 11.97 7.92
CA ASP A 446 -3.17 12.99 7.93
C ASP A 446 -3.58 13.38 9.36
N SER A 447 -3.73 12.39 10.25
CA SER A 447 -4.08 12.63 11.66
C SER A 447 -2.98 13.39 12.40
N ILE A 448 -1.71 13.07 12.17
CA ILE A 448 -0.57 13.82 12.74
C ILE A 448 -0.56 15.25 12.17
N PHE A 449 -0.76 15.42 10.86
CA PHE A 449 -0.78 16.73 10.21
C PHE A 449 -1.91 17.65 10.76
N SER A 450 -3.04 17.08 11.16
CA SER A 450 -4.19 17.83 11.72
C SER A 450 -3.83 18.70 12.93
N HIS A 451 -2.78 18.37 13.67
CA HIS A 451 -2.29 19.17 14.81
C HIS A 451 -1.51 20.42 14.39
N PHE A 452 -1.23 20.62 13.11
CA PHE A 452 -0.39 21.70 12.60
C PHE A 452 -1.14 22.68 11.68
N ILE A 453 -2.46 22.61 11.64
CA ILE A 453 -3.32 23.47 10.82
C ILE A 453 -4.39 24.16 11.67
N ARG A 454 -4.88 25.30 11.19
CA ARG A 454 -5.99 26.06 11.81
C ARG A 454 -7.26 26.03 10.96
N ASP A 455 -7.11 25.82 9.65
CA ASP A 455 -8.19 25.71 8.69
C ASP A 455 -8.25 24.30 8.12
N GLU A 456 -9.41 23.93 7.58
CA GLU A 456 -9.56 22.66 6.89
C GLU A 456 -8.68 22.60 5.62
N VAL A 457 -8.07 21.45 5.37
CA VAL A 457 -7.22 21.23 4.20
C VAL A 457 -7.60 19.94 3.50
N LYS A 458 -7.16 19.81 2.25
CA LYS A 458 -7.35 18.59 1.47
C LYS A 458 -6.03 17.93 1.12
N ASN A 459 -5.97 16.62 1.26
CA ASN A 459 -4.91 15.78 0.70
C ASN A 459 -5.41 15.05 -0.56
N TYR A 460 -4.51 14.48 -1.37
CA TYR A 460 -4.85 13.63 -2.53
C TYR A 460 -5.63 14.33 -3.67
N PHE A 461 -5.80 15.66 -3.63
CA PHE A 461 -6.50 16.41 -4.68
C PHE A 461 -5.68 16.53 -5.99
N MET A 462 -4.45 16.05 -6.01
CA MET A 462 -3.64 15.94 -7.24
C MET A 462 -3.55 14.50 -7.76
N ASP A 463 -4.27 13.58 -7.13
CA ASP A 463 -4.17 12.17 -7.47
C ASP A 463 -5.05 11.81 -8.66
N TYR A 464 -4.61 10.79 -9.38
CA TYR A 464 -5.26 10.26 -10.57
C TYR A 464 -5.54 8.77 -10.34
N ASN A 465 -6.82 8.42 -10.37
CA ASN A 465 -7.30 7.05 -10.41
C ASN A 465 -7.79 6.74 -11.83
N LYS A 466 -7.54 5.52 -12.30
CA LYS A 466 -8.05 5.07 -13.59
C LYS A 466 -9.43 4.43 -13.42
N VAL A 467 -10.46 4.99 -14.07
CA VAL A 467 -11.79 4.37 -14.14
C VAL A 467 -12.16 4.10 -15.59
N HIS A 468 -12.16 2.81 -15.96
CA HIS A 468 -12.54 2.39 -17.29
C HIS A 468 -14.07 2.40 -17.46
N ILE A 469 -14.56 3.34 -18.27
CA ILE A 469 -15.97 3.39 -18.68
C ILE A 469 -16.02 3.18 -20.20
N PRO A 470 -16.42 1.99 -20.70
CA PRO A 470 -16.39 1.70 -22.13
C PRO A 470 -17.13 2.73 -23.00
N HIS A 471 -18.22 3.30 -22.49
CA HIS A 471 -18.99 4.34 -23.19
C HIS A 471 -18.19 5.62 -23.45
N HIS A 472 -17.34 6.03 -22.50
CA HIS A 472 -16.51 7.24 -22.63
C HIS A 472 -15.56 7.15 -23.81
N LYS A 473 -15.08 5.94 -24.12
CA LYS A 473 -14.22 5.69 -25.26
C LYS A 473 -14.89 5.99 -26.60
N ILE A 474 -16.21 5.79 -26.70
CA ILE A 474 -16.99 6.12 -27.91
C ILE A 474 -17.05 7.64 -28.09
N GLU A 475 -17.15 8.38 -26.99
CA GLU A 475 -17.26 9.83 -26.96
C GLU A 475 -15.91 10.56 -26.94
N GLY A 476 -14.80 9.80 -26.94
CA GLY A 476 -13.45 10.36 -26.89
C GLY A 476 -13.05 10.93 -25.53
N PHE A 477 -13.81 10.65 -24.47
CA PHE A 477 -13.44 11.02 -23.10
C PHE A 477 -12.37 10.07 -22.55
N GLU A 478 -11.36 10.64 -21.90
CA GLU A 478 -10.39 9.86 -21.11
C GLU A 478 -11.04 9.29 -19.84
N ASP A 479 -10.37 8.31 -19.21
CA ASP A 479 -10.80 7.69 -17.96
C ASP A 479 -11.07 8.75 -16.87
N ILE A 480 -12.13 8.53 -16.08
CA ILE A 480 -12.60 9.51 -15.09
C ILE A 480 -11.65 9.57 -13.89
N LYS A 481 -11.26 10.80 -13.52
CA LYS A 481 -10.68 11.14 -12.22
C LYS A 481 -11.75 11.07 -11.13
N VAL A 482 -11.69 10.07 -10.25
CA VAL A 482 -12.54 10.06 -9.06
C VAL A 482 -11.80 10.75 -7.93
N TYR A 483 -12.39 11.84 -7.44
CA TYR A 483 -12.00 12.46 -6.18
C TYR A 483 -13.05 12.15 -5.13
N ASP A 484 -12.65 11.45 -4.08
CA ASP A 484 -13.34 11.55 -2.80
C ASP A 484 -12.35 11.21 -1.68
N SER A 485 -11.42 12.13 -1.43
CA SER A 485 -10.65 12.11 -0.18
C SER A 485 -11.33 13.00 0.85
N ASP A 486 -11.38 12.49 2.07
CA ASP A 486 -11.89 13.24 3.22
C ASP A 486 -11.10 14.53 3.43
N ILE A 487 -11.80 15.56 3.90
CA ILE A 487 -11.19 16.81 4.32
C ILE A 487 -10.48 16.56 5.65
N ILE A 488 -9.23 16.99 5.77
CA ILE A 488 -8.49 16.98 7.04
C ILE A 488 -8.95 18.19 7.84
N GLN A 489 -9.69 17.92 8.90
CA GLN A 489 -10.10 18.94 9.86
C GLN A 489 -8.97 19.23 10.86
N PRO A 490 -8.83 20.48 11.34
CA PRO A 490 -7.94 20.79 12.45
C PRO A 490 -8.23 19.91 13.67
N SER A 491 -7.18 19.49 14.37
CA SER A 491 -7.34 18.70 15.59
C SER A 491 -8.12 19.47 16.66
N SER A 492 -9.12 18.83 17.27
CA SER A 492 -9.88 19.40 18.38
C SER A 492 -9.17 19.28 19.74
N GLU A 493 -8.07 18.51 19.81
CA GLU A 493 -7.33 18.29 21.05
C GLU A 493 -6.35 19.45 21.32
N PHE A 494 -5.47 19.75 20.37
CA PHE A 494 -4.49 20.84 20.44
C PHE A 494 -3.92 21.17 19.07
N THR A 495 -3.43 22.40 18.92
CA THR A 495 -2.72 22.89 17.73
C THR A 495 -1.30 23.33 18.10
N LEU A 496 -0.32 22.91 17.31
CA LEU A 496 1.08 23.32 17.42
C LEU A 496 1.43 24.29 16.29
N ASP A 497 1.77 25.52 16.64
CA ASP A 497 2.12 26.59 15.70
C ASP A 497 3.63 26.89 15.68
N CYS A 498 4.45 25.86 15.85
CA CYS A 498 5.91 26.00 15.83
C CYS A 498 6.50 25.83 14.42
N THR A 499 7.76 26.24 14.23
CA THR A 499 8.49 25.98 12.98
C THR A 499 8.70 24.47 12.79
N ILE A 500 8.48 23.96 11.58
CA ILE A 500 8.61 22.54 11.26
C ILE A 500 9.65 22.32 10.16
N VAL A 501 10.50 21.32 10.35
CA VAL A 501 11.39 20.77 9.34
C VAL A 501 11.05 19.29 9.14
N VAL A 502 11.04 18.82 7.90
CA VAL A 502 10.84 17.42 7.53
C VAL A 502 12.09 16.93 6.79
N LEU A 503 12.73 15.88 7.32
CA LEU A 503 13.90 15.25 6.71
C LEU A 503 13.48 14.10 5.79
N THR A 504 13.96 14.10 4.55
CA THR A 504 13.58 13.11 3.52
C THR A 504 14.76 12.43 2.86
N SER A 505 14.53 11.21 2.37
CA SER A 505 15.49 10.46 1.56
C SER A 505 14.78 9.69 0.42
N PRO A 506 15.51 9.05 -0.51
CA PRO A 506 14.91 8.17 -1.51
C PRO A 506 14.19 6.94 -0.94
N TYR A 507 14.36 6.63 0.36
CA TYR A 507 13.54 5.63 1.06
C TYR A 507 12.17 6.17 1.49
N SER A 508 12.01 7.49 1.64
CA SER A 508 10.73 8.12 1.99
C SER A 508 9.71 7.91 0.86
N GLY A 509 8.78 6.97 1.00
CA GLY A 509 7.89 6.53 -0.09
C GLY A 509 6.43 6.34 0.34
N SER A 510 5.54 6.14 -0.63
CA SER A 510 4.13 5.82 -0.41
C SER A 510 3.45 6.86 0.51
N SER A 511 2.72 6.44 1.55
CA SER A 511 2.07 7.35 2.52
C SER A 511 3.00 8.38 3.18
N THR A 512 4.32 8.14 3.21
CA THR A 512 5.28 9.14 3.67
C THR A 512 5.37 10.33 2.71
N GLU A 513 5.25 10.10 1.40
CA GLU A 513 5.22 11.19 0.42
C GLU A 513 3.95 12.01 0.58
N ASP A 514 2.81 11.39 0.88
CA ASP A 514 1.56 12.10 1.16
C ASP A 514 1.68 12.98 2.41
N PHE A 515 2.36 12.48 3.45
CA PHE A 515 2.69 13.25 4.66
C PHE A 515 3.63 14.43 4.35
N VAL A 516 4.70 14.21 3.60
CA VAL A 516 5.66 15.26 3.20
C VAL A 516 4.98 16.30 2.30
N PHE A 517 4.10 15.85 1.40
CA PHE A 517 3.34 16.69 0.48
C PHE A 517 2.52 17.73 1.26
N LEU A 518 1.84 17.35 2.33
CA LEU A 518 1.07 18.27 3.16
C LEU A 518 1.93 19.42 3.70
N PHE A 519 3.09 19.12 4.31
CA PHE A 519 3.97 20.18 4.83
C PHE A 519 4.53 21.09 3.74
N LYS A 520 4.90 20.51 2.59
CA LYS A 520 5.50 21.28 1.50
C LYS A 520 4.46 22.12 0.75
N PHE A 521 3.35 21.51 0.34
CA PHE A 521 2.32 22.14 -0.48
C PHE A 521 1.65 23.30 0.26
N TYR A 522 1.27 23.09 1.52
CA TYR A 522 0.67 24.13 2.37
C TYR A 522 1.71 25.06 3.02
N LYS A 523 3.00 24.91 2.67
CA LYS A 523 4.12 25.70 3.23
C LYS A 523 4.16 25.69 4.77
N ARG A 524 3.66 24.62 5.39
CA ARG A 524 3.60 24.47 6.84
C ARG A 524 4.95 24.02 7.44
N GLY A 525 5.78 23.35 6.65
CA GLY A 525 7.12 22.92 7.06
C GLY A 525 8.13 23.08 5.93
N LYS A 526 9.42 23.02 6.30
CA LYS A 526 10.55 23.02 5.36
C LYS A 526 11.03 21.60 5.11
N VAL A 527 11.13 21.17 3.86
CA VAL A 527 11.68 19.86 3.50
C VAL A 527 13.19 19.97 3.27
N ILE A 528 14.00 19.17 3.96
CA ILE A 528 15.47 19.19 3.87
C ILE A 528 15.98 17.76 3.66
N GLY A 529 16.98 17.58 2.79
CA GLY A 529 17.61 16.27 2.57
C GLY A 529 17.69 15.92 1.09
N LEU A 530 17.32 14.69 0.76
CA LEU A 530 17.28 14.19 -0.62
C LEU A 530 15.82 14.09 -1.11
N PRO A 531 15.59 14.02 -2.44
CA PRO A 531 14.26 13.74 -2.99
C PRO A 531 13.66 12.46 -2.42
N THR A 532 12.34 12.45 -2.24
CA THR A 532 11.58 11.25 -1.85
C THR A 532 11.55 10.22 -2.98
N ALA A 533 10.99 9.03 -2.71
CA ALA A 533 11.00 7.91 -3.63
C ALA A 533 10.36 8.20 -5.00
N GLY A 534 9.29 9.01 -5.03
CA GLY A 534 8.53 9.30 -6.25
C GLY A 534 7.54 8.20 -6.61
N SER A 535 7.05 7.47 -5.63
CA SER A 535 6.21 6.30 -5.82
C SER A 535 5.22 6.18 -4.65
N SER A 536 3.96 6.49 -4.92
CA SER A 536 2.84 6.27 -4.01
C SER A 536 1.66 5.69 -4.79
N GLY A 537 0.77 5.07 -4.05
CA GLY A 537 -0.48 4.52 -4.56
C GLY A 537 -0.87 3.19 -3.92
N ASN A 538 -2.04 2.74 -4.29
CA ASN A 538 -2.71 1.57 -3.80
C ASN A 538 -2.48 0.41 -4.79
N GLY A 539 -2.18 -0.76 -4.24
CA GLY A 539 -1.97 -1.97 -5.02
C GLY A 539 -3.22 -2.83 -5.07
N ILE A 540 -3.53 -3.37 -6.25
CA ILE A 540 -4.29 -4.61 -6.38
C ILE A 540 -3.32 -5.71 -6.80
N ASP A 541 -3.35 -6.82 -6.08
CA ASP A 541 -2.44 -7.95 -6.31
C ASP A 541 -3.11 -9.05 -7.17
N PHE A 542 -2.31 -9.80 -7.91
CA PHE A 542 -2.78 -10.88 -8.78
C PHE A 542 -1.76 -12.01 -8.81
N LEU A 543 -2.20 -13.20 -8.39
CA LEU A 543 -1.40 -14.41 -8.49
C LEU A 543 -1.18 -14.80 -9.97
N LEU A 544 0.07 -15.10 -10.31
CA LEU A 544 0.51 -15.51 -11.65
C LEU A 544 0.88 -16.99 -11.70
N GLN A 545 0.84 -17.57 -12.89
CA GLN A 545 1.24 -18.96 -13.08
C GLN A 545 2.76 -19.12 -12.94
N GLY A 546 3.19 -20.19 -12.28
CA GLY A 546 4.56 -20.33 -11.80
C GLY A 546 4.81 -19.59 -10.49
N GLY A 547 3.81 -19.04 -9.82
CA GLY A 547 3.91 -18.63 -8.42
C GLY A 547 4.53 -17.27 -8.13
N GLY A 548 4.63 -16.40 -9.13
CA GLY A 548 4.90 -14.98 -8.91
C GLY A 548 3.60 -14.20 -8.69
N ASP A 549 3.72 -12.94 -8.29
CA ASP A 549 2.59 -12.07 -7.99
C ASP A 549 2.76 -10.73 -8.71
N LEU A 550 1.69 -10.24 -9.35
CA LEU A 550 1.63 -8.91 -9.95
C LEU A 550 0.88 -7.97 -9.01
N ARG A 551 1.52 -6.88 -8.59
CA ARG A 551 0.88 -5.73 -7.99
C ARG A 551 0.67 -4.65 -9.04
N VAL A 552 -0.55 -4.15 -9.18
CA VAL A 552 -0.90 -3.05 -10.08
C VAL A 552 -1.25 -1.82 -9.26
N ASN A 553 -0.58 -0.70 -9.57
CA ASN A 553 -0.86 0.58 -8.92
C ASN A 553 -2.10 1.25 -9.52
N ILE A 554 -3.15 1.47 -8.71
CA ILE A 554 -4.43 1.99 -9.20
C ILE A 554 -4.58 3.51 -9.11
N ASP A 555 -3.63 4.17 -8.44
CA ASP A 555 -3.58 5.61 -8.30
C ASP A 555 -2.15 6.15 -8.27
N VAL A 556 -1.98 7.36 -8.79
CA VAL A 556 -0.71 8.10 -8.75
C VAL A 556 -0.96 9.54 -8.39
N SER A 557 -0.01 10.16 -7.72
CA SER A 557 -0.01 11.61 -7.55
C SER A 557 0.61 12.29 -8.76
N LEU A 558 -0.14 13.17 -9.42
CA LEU A 558 0.39 13.95 -10.54
C LEU A 558 1.44 14.98 -10.10
N TYR A 559 1.60 15.20 -8.79
CA TYR A 559 2.58 16.13 -8.23
C TYR A 559 3.98 15.51 -8.16
N PHE A 560 4.12 14.31 -7.59
CA PHE A 560 5.42 13.74 -7.24
C PHE A 560 5.72 12.36 -7.85
N SER A 561 4.73 11.61 -8.32
CA SER A 561 5.00 10.26 -8.86
C SER A 561 5.96 10.34 -10.05
N SER A 562 6.91 9.40 -10.14
CA SER A 562 8.07 9.33 -11.05
C SER A 562 9.15 10.42 -10.87
N LYS A 563 8.98 11.36 -9.94
CA LYS A 563 9.86 12.52 -9.73
C LYS A 563 10.41 12.62 -8.31
N GLY A 564 9.66 12.13 -7.33
CA GLY A 564 9.89 12.42 -5.92
C GLY A 564 9.55 13.87 -5.58
N ILE A 565 9.13 14.10 -4.34
CA ILE A 565 9.04 15.42 -3.75
C ILE A 565 10.47 15.95 -3.58
N GLN A 566 10.77 17.02 -4.31
CA GLN A 566 12.06 17.69 -4.21
C GLN A 566 12.16 18.43 -2.86
N PRO A 567 13.30 18.36 -2.15
CA PRO A 567 13.49 19.11 -0.92
C PRO A 567 13.52 20.61 -1.20
N ASP A 568 13.15 21.44 -0.22
CA ASP A 568 13.37 22.89 -0.28
C ASP A 568 14.85 23.25 -0.13
N ILE A 569 15.60 22.41 0.59
CA ILE A 569 17.05 22.50 0.75
C ILE A 569 17.64 21.12 0.48
N TYR A 570 18.26 20.96 -0.68
CA TYR A 570 18.98 19.74 -1.04
C TYR A 570 20.27 19.62 -0.25
N ILE A 571 20.43 18.51 0.48
CA ILE A 571 21.64 18.18 1.23
C ILE A 571 21.88 16.67 1.07
N ASP A 572 22.96 16.32 0.38
CA ASP A 572 23.44 14.94 0.28
C ASP A 572 24.49 14.65 1.36
N TYR A 573 24.74 13.37 1.62
CA TYR A 573 25.86 12.93 2.43
C TYR A 573 27.16 13.03 1.64
N SER A 574 28.28 13.23 2.33
CA SER A 574 29.60 12.92 1.79
C SER A 574 30.18 11.68 2.46
N ILE A 575 31.12 11.03 1.79
CA ILE A 575 31.90 9.94 2.39
C ILE A 575 32.60 10.39 3.69
N LYS A 576 33.03 11.65 3.74
CA LYS A 576 33.64 12.25 4.94
C LYS A 576 32.65 12.37 6.09
N ASP A 577 31.38 12.65 5.79
CA ASP A 577 30.34 12.72 6.82
C ASP A 577 30.03 11.34 7.39
N LEU A 578 29.92 10.35 6.50
CA LEU A 578 29.74 8.94 6.88
C LEU A 578 30.85 8.46 7.83
N LEU A 579 32.11 8.65 7.44
CA LEU A 579 33.27 8.25 8.24
C LEU A 579 33.39 8.96 9.59
N LYS A 580 32.82 10.17 9.71
CA LYS A 580 32.84 10.95 10.96
C LYS A 580 31.58 10.77 11.80
N GLY A 581 30.57 10.04 11.30
CA GLY A 581 29.25 9.98 11.93
C GLY A 581 28.52 11.33 11.94
N ASN A 582 28.86 12.24 11.02
CA ASN A 582 28.18 13.52 10.88
C ASN A 582 26.87 13.34 10.12
N ASP A 583 25.80 13.96 10.61
CA ASP A 583 24.53 14.06 9.88
C ASP A 583 24.35 15.48 9.33
N PRO A 584 24.77 15.75 8.07
CA PRO A 584 24.69 17.09 7.49
C PRO A 584 23.24 17.56 7.29
N GLN A 585 22.29 16.64 7.11
CA GLN A 585 20.87 16.98 6.94
C GLN A 585 20.26 17.43 8.27
N LEU A 586 20.52 16.69 9.35
CA LEU A 586 20.11 17.09 10.70
C LEU A 586 20.81 18.38 11.15
N GLY A 587 22.10 18.52 10.89
CA GLY A 587 22.84 19.76 11.16
C GLY A 587 22.23 20.96 10.42
N LYS A 588 21.85 20.78 9.15
CA LYS A 588 21.17 21.83 8.39
C LYS A 588 19.79 22.15 8.97
N ALA A 589 19.02 21.14 9.38
CA ALA A 589 17.74 21.34 10.04
C ALA A 589 17.88 22.16 11.33
N LEU A 590 18.83 21.81 12.21
CA LEU A 590 19.11 22.56 13.43
C LEU A 590 19.49 24.01 13.14
N SER A 591 20.33 24.26 12.13
CA SER A 591 20.69 25.62 11.71
C SER A 591 19.50 26.45 11.20
N TYR A 592 18.43 25.81 10.72
CA TYR A 592 17.24 26.49 10.22
C TYR A 592 16.40 27.12 11.33
N PHE A 593 16.51 26.61 12.56
CA PHE A 593 15.86 27.17 13.75
C PHE A 593 16.67 28.33 14.35
N ASN A 594 18.00 28.31 14.19
CA ASN A 594 18.88 29.39 14.66
C ASN A 594 18.65 30.67 13.83
N GLY A 595 17.78 31.56 14.34
CA GLY A 595 17.40 32.82 13.70
C GLY A 595 15.90 32.99 13.46
N ARG A 596 15.06 32.04 13.88
CA ARG A 596 13.59 32.14 13.82
C ARG A 596 12.99 31.70 15.15
N ASN A 597 12.56 32.66 15.96
CA ASN A 597 11.76 32.36 17.15
C ASN A 597 10.34 31.97 16.71
N CYS A 598 9.74 31.00 17.39
CA CYS A 598 8.31 30.76 17.27
C CYS A 598 7.54 31.98 17.77
N ASP A 599 6.62 32.47 16.93
CA ASP A 599 5.56 33.36 17.42
C ASP A 599 4.71 32.56 18.39
N LYS A 600 4.91 32.83 19.68
CA LYS A 600 4.00 32.38 20.73
C LYS A 600 2.76 33.25 20.64
N SER A 601 1.83 32.90 19.75
CA SER A 601 0.48 33.48 19.74
C SER A 601 -0.44 32.70 20.66
#